data_AF-A0A953LWC2-F1
#
_entry.id   AF-A0A953LWC2-F1
#
_cell.length_a   1.000
_cell.length_b   1.000
_cell.length_c   1.000
_cell.angle_alpha   90.00
_cell.angle_beta   90.00
_cell.angle_gamma   90.00
#
_symmetry.space_group_name_H-M   'P 1'
#
loop_
_entity.id
_entity.type
_entity.pdbx_description
1 polymer ?
#
loop_
_entity_poly.entity_id
_entity_poly.type
_entity_poly.pdbx_seq_one_letter_code
_entity_poly.pdbx_strand_id
1 'polypeptide(L)'
;MKKPWQIWRDRRGRLSPLRIVTLAVLILPVGIAIHAYATTGFGARPLNDMIHRAGYWALIFLMTSLAVTPLRRIARFGNLIDVRRMIGVAAFFYIAAHLSLYIADQSFSLTKVASEIVLRLYLTIGFIA
;
A
#
# COMPACT_ATOMS: atom_id res chain seq x y z
N MET A 1 12.01 -25.82 10.80
CA MET A 1 11.08 -24.75 11.26
C MET A 1 11.83 -23.42 11.36
N LYS A 2 11.44 -22.39 10.61
CA LYS A 2 12.03 -21.04 10.74
C LYS A 2 11.55 -20.42 12.06
N LYS A 3 12.46 -19.93 12.91
CA LYS A 3 12.09 -19.30 14.19
C LYS A 3 11.27 -18.02 13.91
N PRO A 4 10.20 -17.74 14.67
CA PRO A 4 9.26 -16.62 14.40
C PRO A 4 9.93 -15.24 14.42
N TRP A 5 11.05 -15.08 15.13
CA TRP A 5 11.80 -13.83 15.25
C TRP A 5 12.77 -13.54 14.08
N GLN A 6 12.87 -14.40 13.06
CA GLN A 6 13.82 -14.23 11.94
C GLN A 6 13.28 -13.42 10.75
N ILE A 7 12.24 -12.62 10.95
CA ILE A 7 11.59 -11.82 9.90
C ILE A 7 12.59 -10.85 9.22
N TRP A 8 13.58 -10.36 9.97
CA TRP A 8 14.58 -9.41 9.49
C TRP A 8 15.86 -10.05 8.94
N ARG A 9 16.01 -11.38 9.10
CA ARG A 9 17.23 -12.09 8.73
C ARG A 9 17.12 -12.76 7.36
N ASP A 10 18.16 -12.61 6.56
CA ASP A 10 18.40 -13.35 5.31
C ASP A 10 18.64 -14.85 5.60
N ARG A 11 18.66 -15.71 4.58
CA ARG A 11 18.93 -17.16 4.69
C ARG A 11 20.23 -17.48 5.42
N ARG A 12 21.19 -16.54 5.44
CA ARG A 12 22.47 -16.63 6.16
C ARG A 12 22.42 -16.13 7.61
N GLY A 13 21.25 -15.78 8.13
CA GLY A 13 21.08 -15.29 9.51
C GLY A 13 21.52 -13.83 9.73
N ARG A 14 21.88 -13.09 8.67
CA ARG A 14 22.26 -11.65 8.73
C ARG A 14 21.05 -10.76 8.53
N LEU A 15 21.03 -9.56 9.11
CA LEU A 15 20.01 -8.56 8.80
C LEU A 15 20.01 -8.28 7.29
N SER A 16 18.85 -8.34 6.64
CA SER A 16 18.73 -8.09 5.20
C SER A 16 18.53 -6.59 4.96
N PRO A 17 19.52 -5.88 4.38
CA PRO A 17 19.38 -4.45 4.09
C PRO A 17 18.19 -4.20 3.16
N LEU A 18 17.93 -5.11 2.23
CA LEU A 18 16.80 -5.03 1.30
C LEU A 18 15.45 -4.97 2.01
N ARG A 19 15.25 -5.79 3.05
CA ARG A 19 13.99 -5.78 3.82
C ARG A 19 13.83 -4.49 4.61
N ILE A 20 14.91 -3.98 5.20
CA ILE A 20 14.92 -2.74 5.97
C ILE A 20 14.62 -1.55 5.06
N VAL A 21 15.31 -1.45 3.92
CA VAL A 21 15.09 -0.40 2.92
C VAL A 21 13.66 -0.48 2.38
N THR A 22 13.17 -1.68 2.07
CA THR A 22 11.78 -1.86 1.61
C THR A 22 10.80 -1.37 2.67
N LEU A 23 10.98 -1.74 3.94
CA LEU A 23 10.11 -1.26 5.01
C LEU A 23 10.11 0.27 5.12
N ALA A 24 11.30 0.89 5.08
CA ALA A 24 11.43 2.34 5.12
C ALA A 24 10.68 3.02 3.96
N VAL A 25 10.80 2.48 2.75
CA VAL A 25 10.07 2.95 1.56
C VAL A 25 8.55 2.78 1.71
N LEU A 26 8.09 1.68 2.31
CA LEU A 26 6.66 1.44 2.51
C LEU A 26 6.02 2.38 3.55
N ILE A 27 6.81 2.90 4.49
CA ILE A 27 6.37 3.87 5.52
C ILE A 27 6.48 5.32 5.02
N LEU A 28 7.35 5.58 4.03
CA LEU A 28 7.58 6.90 3.44
C LEU A 28 6.29 7.71 3.14
N PRO A 29 5.21 7.13 2.56
CA PRO A 29 4.01 7.90 2.25
C PRO A 29 3.33 8.52 3.47
N VAL A 30 3.37 7.82 4.61
CA VAL A 30 2.83 8.33 5.88
C VAL A 30 3.65 9.53 6.33
N GLY A 31 4.98 9.45 6.25
CA GLY A 31 5.86 10.59 6.56
C GLY A 31 5.60 11.80 5.66
N ILE A 32 5.42 11.57 4.35
CA ILE A 32 5.06 12.63 3.39
C ILE A 32 3.70 13.26 3.74
N ALA A 33 2.71 12.46 4.14
CA ALA A 33 1.40 12.96 4.54
C ALA A 33 1.46 13.81 5.82
N ILE A 34 2.22 13.36 6.84
CA ILE A 34 2.43 14.11 8.09
C ILE A 34 3.14 15.43 7.82
N HIS A 35 4.21 15.40 7.01
CA HIS A 35 4.94 16.61 6.65
C HIS A 35 4.07 17.60 5.87
N ALA A 36 3.28 17.13 4.91
CA ALA A 36 2.35 17.97 4.17
C ALA A 36 1.31 18.62 5.11
N TYR A 37 0.74 17.85 6.04
CA TYR A 37 -0.16 18.38 7.05
C TYR A 37 0.50 19.46 7.91
N ALA A 38 1.73 19.23 8.38
CA ALA A 38 2.45 20.16 9.25
C ALA A 38 2.86 21.47 8.56
N THR A 39 3.06 21.45 7.24
CA THR A 39 3.59 22.61 6.48
C THR A 39 2.51 23.43 5.78
N THR A 40 1.55 22.77 5.12
CA THR A 40 0.51 23.45 4.34
C THR A 40 -0.88 23.31 4.94
N GLY A 41 -1.04 22.46 5.96
CA GLY A 41 -2.36 21.99 6.41
C GLY A 41 -3.00 21.07 5.36
N PHE A 42 -4.08 20.40 5.76
CA PHE A 42 -5.01 19.85 4.79
C PHE A 42 -5.94 20.98 4.29
N GLY A 43 -6.32 20.92 3.01
CA GLY A 43 -7.25 21.90 2.42
C GLY A 43 -8.68 21.74 2.98
N ALA A 44 -9.65 22.39 2.34
CA ALA A 44 -11.05 22.39 2.79
C ALA A 44 -11.71 21.00 2.88
N ARG A 45 -11.13 19.96 2.27
CA ARG A 45 -11.65 18.57 2.26
C ARG A 45 -10.55 17.57 2.67
N PRO A 46 -10.13 17.55 3.94
CA PRO A 46 -8.99 16.76 4.42
C PRO A 46 -9.16 15.25 4.18
N LEU A 47 -10.38 14.75 4.38
CA LEU A 47 -10.70 13.33 4.24
C LEU A 47 -10.58 12.88 2.78
N ASN A 48 -11.08 13.70 1.84
CA ASN A 48 -10.94 13.47 0.41
C ASN A 48 -9.46 13.42 -0.01
N ASP A 49 -8.62 14.33 0.49
CA ASP A 49 -7.19 14.32 0.18
C ASP A 49 -6.51 13.04 0.68
N MET A 50 -6.88 12.57 1.87
CA MET A 50 -6.36 11.31 2.43
C MET A 50 -6.80 10.10 1.60
N ILE A 51 -8.06 10.06 1.13
CA ILE A 51 -8.57 9.01 0.25
C ILE A 51 -7.73 8.92 -1.03
N HIS A 52 -7.49 10.05 -1.68
CA HIS A 52 -6.71 10.11 -2.92
C HIS A 52 -5.26 9.69 -2.72
N ARG A 53 -4.63 10.16 -1.64
CA ARG A 53 -3.25 9.76 -1.30
C ARG A 53 -3.17 8.25 -1.01
N ALA A 54 -4.08 7.71 -0.21
CA ALA A 54 -4.10 6.28 0.11
C ALA A 54 -4.28 5.42 -1.15
N GLY A 55 -5.19 5.82 -2.04
CA GLY A 55 -5.43 5.13 -3.32
C GLY A 55 -4.23 5.19 -4.26
N TYR A 56 -3.57 6.34 -4.35
CA TYR A 56 -2.36 6.51 -5.18
C TYR A 56 -1.22 5.59 -4.74
N TRP A 57 -0.92 5.56 -3.44
CA TRP A 57 0.14 4.69 -2.91
C TRP A 57 -0.22 3.21 -2.94
N ALA A 58 -1.49 2.86 -2.72
CA ALA A 58 -2.01 1.51 -2.92
C ALA A 58 -1.72 0.99 -4.34
N LEU A 59 -2.03 1.79 -5.37
CA LEU A 59 -1.78 1.43 -6.76
C LEU A 59 -0.28 1.26 -7.05
N ILE A 60 0.57 2.18 -6.58
CA ILE A 60 2.03 2.06 -6.74
C ILE A 60 2.54 0.76 -6.12
N PHE A 61 2.14 0.44 -4.90
CA PHE A 61 2.60 -0.78 -4.22
C PHE A 61 2.06 -2.05 -4.88
N LEU A 62 0.81 -2.04 -5.34
CA LEU A 62 0.24 -3.15 -6.08
C LEU A 62 1.02 -3.41 -7.38
N MET A 63 1.22 -2.36 -8.19
CA MET A 63 1.98 -2.46 -9.44
C MET A 63 3.44 -2.89 -9.18
N THR A 64 4.07 -2.34 -8.14
CA THR A 64 5.44 -2.73 -7.76
C THR A 64 5.51 -4.20 -7.37
N SER A 65 4.55 -4.70 -6.57
CA SER A 65 4.47 -6.11 -6.16
C SER A 65 4.32 -7.06 -7.36
N LEU A 66 3.50 -6.69 -8.34
CA LEU A 66 3.32 -7.45 -9.58
C LEU A 66 4.59 -7.41 -10.45
N ALA A 67 5.26 -6.25 -10.51
CA ALA A 67 6.50 -6.06 -11.25
C ALA A 67 7.70 -6.83 -10.67
N VAL A 68 7.68 -7.26 -9.40
CA VAL A 68 8.79 -8.01 -8.80
C VAL A 68 9.15 -9.27 -9.61
N THR A 69 8.15 -9.99 -10.12
CA THR A 69 8.38 -11.24 -10.87
C THR A 69 9.10 -11.01 -12.21
N PRO A 70 8.65 -10.13 -13.11
CA PRO A 70 9.39 -9.82 -14.33
C PRO A 70 10.74 -9.15 -14.04
N LEU A 71 10.80 -8.23 -13.06
CA LEU A 71 12.04 -7.53 -12.71
C LEU A 71 13.12 -8.48 -12.21
N ARG A 72 12.75 -9.50 -11.44
CA ARG A 72 13.67 -10.59 -11.03
C ARG A 72 14.27 -11.32 -12.23
N ARG A 73 13.48 -11.55 -13.30
CA ARG A 73 13.95 -12.26 -14.51
C ARG A 73 14.94 -11.40 -15.29
N ILE A 74 14.63 -10.11 -15.47
CA ILE A 74 15.44 -9.17 -16.25
C ILE A 74 16.74 -8.83 -15.51
N ALA A 75 16.64 -8.45 -14.23
CA ALA A 75 17.79 -8.02 -13.42
C ALA A 75 18.67 -9.19 -12.93
N ARG A 76 18.26 -10.45 -13.17
CA ARG A 76 18.88 -11.69 -12.64
C ARG A 76 19.11 -11.67 -11.12
N PHE A 77 18.37 -10.84 -10.38
CA PHE A 77 18.57 -10.64 -8.96
C PHE A 77 17.53 -11.43 -8.16
N GLY A 78 17.91 -12.64 -7.73
CA GLY A 78 17.00 -13.58 -7.07
C GLY A 78 16.39 -13.09 -5.76
N ASN A 79 17.09 -12.21 -5.03
CA ASN A 79 16.69 -11.76 -3.68
C ASN A 79 15.48 -10.81 -3.70
N LEU A 80 15.08 -10.29 -4.87
CA LEU A 80 13.86 -9.47 -5.03
C LEU A 80 12.60 -10.22 -4.58
N ILE A 81 12.58 -11.55 -4.69
CA ILE A 81 11.43 -12.35 -4.28
C ILE A 81 11.15 -12.26 -2.77
N ASP A 82 12.17 -11.99 -1.95
CA ASP A 82 12.04 -11.95 -0.50
C ASP A 82 11.26 -10.73 0.00
N VAL A 83 11.16 -9.67 -0.82
CA VAL A 83 10.42 -8.44 -0.48
C VAL A 83 9.04 -8.36 -1.15
N ARG A 84 8.75 -9.21 -2.15
CA ARG A 84 7.45 -9.26 -2.84
C ARG A 84 6.27 -9.33 -1.86
N ARG A 85 6.36 -10.22 -0.86
CA ARG A 85 5.30 -10.38 0.14
C ARG A 85 5.11 -9.12 1.00
N MET A 86 6.21 -8.46 1.38
CA MET A 86 6.15 -7.24 2.18
C MET A 86 5.44 -6.11 1.42
N ILE A 87 5.78 -5.93 0.14
CA ILE A 87 5.17 -4.93 -0.73
C ILE A 87 3.67 -5.24 -0.95
N GLY A 88 3.31 -6.50 -1.19
CA GLY A 88 1.91 -6.90 -1.33
C GLY A 88 1.06 -6.67 -0.07
N VAL A 89 1.62 -6.94 1.12
CA VAL A 89 0.93 -6.65 2.40
C VAL A 89 0.73 -5.15 2.58
N ALA A 90 1.72 -4.33 2.23
CA ALA A 90 1.56 -2.88 2.26
C ALA A 90 0.53 -2.39 1.25
N ALA A 91 0.50 -2.91 0.02
CA ALA A 91 -0.54 -2.60 -0.95
C ALA A 91 -1.93 -2.86 -0.37
N PHE A 92 -2.15 -4.05 0.21
CA PHE A 92 -3.41 -4.41 0.86
C PHE A 92 -3.76 -3.45 2.02
N PHE A 93 -2.80 -3.11 2.88
CA PHE A 93 -3.01 -2.16 3.97
C PHE A 93 -3.49 -0.79 3.46
N TYR A 94 -2.85 -0.25 2.42
CA TYR A 94 -3.24 1.04 1.83
C TYR A 94 -4.59 0.96 1.10
N ILE A 95 -4.92 -0.17 0.45
CA ILE A 95 -6.26 -0.40 -0.15
C ILE A 95 -7.33 -0.42 0.96
N ALA A 96 -7.09 -1.15 2.05
CA ALA A 96 -8.02 -1.21 3.18
C ALA A 96 -8.19 0.15 3.85
N ALA A 97 -7.11 0.92 3.98
CA ALA A 97 -7.16 2.30 4.46
C ALA A 97 -7.95 3.21 3.51
N HIS A 98 -7.73 3.12 2.20
CA HIS A 98 -8.47 3.86 1.18
C HIS A 98 -9.99 3.58 1.27
N LEU A 99 -10.37 2.30 1.34
CA LEU A 99 -11.77 1.90 1.48
C LEU A 99 -12.38 2.39 2.80
N SER A 100 -11.63 2.27 3.90
CA SER A 100 -12.09 2.71 5.23
C SER A 100 -12.31 4.22 5.29
N LEU A 101 -11.39 5.00 4.69
CA LEU A 101 -11.53 6.45 4.56
C LEU A 101 -12.73 6.80 3.68
N TYR A 102 -12.95 6.08 2.58
CA TYR A 102 -14.11 6.28 1.72
C TYR A 102 -15.43 5.98 2.44
N ILE A 103 -15.51 4.90 3.22
CA ILE A 103 -16.67 4.60 4.07
C ILE A 103 -16.91 5.72 5.08
N ALA A 104 -15.84 6.26 5.68
CA ALA A 104 -15.94 7.39 6.61
C ALA A 104 -16.45 8.68 5.92
N ASP A 105 -16.00 8.97 4.70
CA ASP A 105 -16.51 10.09 3.88
C ASP A 105 -18.00 9.95 3.59
N GLN A 106 -18.46 8.71 3.39
CA GLN A 106 -19.87 8.36 3.19
C GLN A 106 -20.67 8.27 4.52
N SER A 107 -20.14 8.82 5.61
CA SER A 107 -20.77 8.79 6.95
C SER A 107 -21.13 7.38 7.42
N PHE A 108 -20.29 6.39 7.07
CA PHE A 108 -20.49 4.96 7.39
C PHE A 108 -21.75 4.32 6.78
N SER A 109 -22.36 4.95 5.77
CA SER A 109 -23.50 4.39 5.06
C SER A 109 -23.06 3.35 4.03
N LEU A 110 -23.06 2.07 4.43
CA LEU A 110 -22.66 0.97 3.55
C LEU A 110 -23.56 0.83 2.31
N THR A 111 -24.83 1.21 2.40
CA THR A 111 -25.77 1.22 1.26
C THR A 111 -25.36 2.23 0.21
N LYS A 112 -24.96 3.45 0.60
CA LYS A 112 -24.44 4.47 -0.32
C LYS A 112 -23.13 4.03 -0.96
N VAL A 113 -22.20 3.49 -0.15
CA VAL A 113 -20.92 2.96 -0.61
C VAL A 113 -21.14 1.89 -1.69
N ALA A 114 -21.98 0.89 -1.40
CA ALA A 114 -22.26 -0.20 -2.33
C ALA A 114 -22.95 0.32 -3.62
N SER A 115 -23.93 1.21 -3.48
CA SER A 115 -24.61 1.82 -4.63
C SER A 115 -23.62 2.58 -5.52
N GLU A 116 -22.72 3.37 -4.92
CA GLU A 116 -21.75 4.15 -5.67
C GLU A 116 -20.69 3.29 -6.36
N ILE A 117 -20.26 2.20 -5.71
CA ILE A 117 -19.35 1.22 -6.33
C ILE A 117 -20.02 0.61 -7.57
N VAL A 118 -21.26 0.16 -7.47
CA VAL A 118 -21.98 -0.49 -8.58
C VAL A 118 -22.26 0.49 -9.73
N LEU A 119 -22.62 1.75 -9.42
CA LEU A 119 -22.96 2.76 -10.41
C LEU A 119 -21.76 3.32 -11.18
N ARG A 120 -20.54 3.15 -10.66
CA ARG A 120 -19.31 3.70 -11.26
C ARG A 120 -18.39 2.56 -11.69
N LEU A 121 -18.34 2.28 -12.99
CA LEU A 121 -17.58 1.16 -13.57
C LEU A 121 -16.12 1.09 -13.07
N TYR A 122 -15.44 2.24 -12.94
CA TYR A 122 -14.06 2.28 -12.45
C TYR A 122 -13.90 1.83 -10.98
N LEU A 123 -14.92 2.02 -10.13
CA LEU A 123 -14.93 1.51 -8.77
C LEU A 123 -15.21 0.01 -8.75
N THR A 124 -16.12 -0.48 -9.59
CA THR A 124 -16.39 -1.91 -9.74
C THR A 124 -15.13 -2.69 -10.11
N ILE A 125 -14.36 -2.19 -11.08
CA ILE A 125 -13.10 -2.81 -11.51
C ILE A 125 -12.12 -2.91 -10.32
N GLY A 126 -12.00 -1.84 -9.54
CA GLY A 126 -11.12 -1.84 -8.36
C GLY A 126 -11.60 -2.76 -7.24
N PHE A 127 -12.92 -2.94 -7.07
CA PHE A 127 -13.50 -3.77 -6.02
C PHE A 127 -13.33 -5.28 -6.26
N ILE A 128 -13.28 -5.71 -7.52
CA ILE A 128 -13.19 -7.14 -7.88
C ILE A 128 -11.75 -7.67 -8.09
N ALA A 129 -10.76 -6.78 -8.13
CA ALA A 129 -9.34 -7.10 -8.37
C ALA A 129 -8.63 -7.60 -7.12
#